data_AF-A0A2P5KY08-F1
#
_entry.id   AF-A0A2P5KY08-F1
#
_cell.length_a   1.000
_cell.length_b   1.000
_cell.length_c   1.000
_cell.angle_alpha   90.00
_cell.angle_beta   90.00
_cell.angle_gamma   90.00
#
_symmetry.space_group_name_H-M   'P 1'
#
loop_
_entity.id
_entity.type
_entity.pdbx_description
1 polymer ?
#
loop_
_entity_poly.entity_id
_entity_poly.type
_entity_poly.pdbx_seq_one_letter_code
_entity_poly.pdbx_strand_id
1 'polypeptide(L)'
;MVQARNPESPALVVERLKAADLDPGFVRVAEPELFAELVATCSDCQCGDRCKSDFAEPDACEKVAAYCPNTPRVDELTVAKPDSFAPVTTWRGAV
;
A
#
# COMPACT_ATOMS: atom_id res chain seq x y z
N MET A 1 23.46 -10.60 11.76
CA MET A 1 22.49 -10.13 10.75
C MET A 1 21.11 -10.35 11.34
N VAL A 2 20.37 -9.28 11.63
CA VAL A 2 18.99 -9.40 12.12
C VAL A 2 18.14 -9.83 10.93
N GLN A 3 17.47 -10.98 11.01
CA GLN A 3 16.51 -11.39 9.99
C GLN A 3 15.26 -10.51 10.10
N ALA A 4 14.75 -10.04 8.97
CA ALA A 4 13.46 -9.36 8.92
C ALA A 4 12.38 -10.29 9.49
N ARG A 5 11.49 -9.74 10.32
CA ARG A 5 10.37 -10.51 10.89
C ARG A 5 9.37 -10.90 9.81
N ASN A 6 9.31 -10.11 8.74
CA ASN A 6 8.46 -10.36 7.60
C ASN A 6 9.28 -10.25 6.30
N PRO A 7 9.86 -11.36 5.81
CA PRO A 7 10.68 -11.35 4.60
C PRO A 7 9.89 -11.02 3.33
N GLU A 8 8.55 -11.13 3.37
CA GLU A 8 7.65 -10.82 2.26
C GLU A 8 7.07 -9.40 2.35
N SER A 9 7.67 -8.54 3.18
CA SER A 9 7.23 -7.16 3.41
C SER A 9 7.05 -6.33 2.14
N PRO A 10 7.87 -6.43 1.06
CA PRO A 10 7.61 -5.63 -0.14
C PRO A 10 6.29 -5.99 -0.83
N ALA A 11 5.94 -7.28 -0.85
CA ALA A 11 4.68 -7.74 -1.43
C ALA A 11 3.48 -7.32 -0.58
N LEU A 12 3.63 -7.34 0.75
CA LEU A 12 2.55 -6.94 1.67
C LEU A 12 2.30 -5.44 1.69
N VAL A 13 3.34 -4.62 1.48
CA VAL A 13 3.16 -3.18 1.26
C VAL A 13 2.36 -2.92 -0.01
N VAL A 14 2.62 -3.68 -1.08
CA VAL A 14 1.84 -3.59 -2.32
C VAL A 14 0.36 -3.92 -2.07
N GLU A 15 0.05 -5.00 -1.35
CA GLU A 15 -1.34 -5.34 -1.02
C GLU A 15 -1.99 -4.30 -0.09
N ARG A 16 -1.23 -3.73 0.87
CA ARG A 16 -1.73 -2.66 1.74
C ARG A 16 -2.13 -1.41 0.96
N LEU A 17 -1.32 -1.01 -0.01
CA LEU A 17 -1.57 0.16 -0.86
C LEU A 17 -2.78 -0.08 -1.76
N LYS A 18 -2.89 -1.26 -2.37
CA LYS A 18 -4.07 -1.64 -3.17
C LYS A 18 -5.35 -1.63 -2.33
N ALA A 19 -5.31 -2.17 -1.10
CA ALA A 19 -6.45 -2.15 -0.20
C ALA A 19 -6.90 -0.73 0.17
N ALA A 20 -5.98 0.24 0.15
CA ALA A 20 -6.27 1.66 0.34
C ALA A 20 -6.65 2.41 -0.95
N ASP A 21 -6.89 1.71 -2.07
CA ASP A 21 -7.17 2.30 -3.38
C ASP A 21 -6.05 3.25 -3.89
N LEU A 22 -4.80 2.92 -3.53
CA LEU A 22 -3.59 3.58 -4.02
C LEU A 22 -2.90 2.70 -5.05
N ASP A 23 -2.33 3.31 -6.10
CA ASP A 23 -1.48 2.60 -7.07
C ASP A 23 -0.06 2.42 -6.49
N PRO A 24 0.37 1.19 -6.16
CA PRO A 24 1.70 0.94 -5.63
C PRO A 24 2.81 1.25 -6.65
N GLY A 25 2.51 1.15 -7.95
CA GLY A 25 3.44 1.47 -9.02
C GLY A 25 3.78 2.96 -9.02
N PHE A 26 2.74 3.80 -8.95
CA PHE A 26 2.90 5.23 -8.79
C PHE A 26 3.64 5.61 -7.51
N VAL A 27 3.24 5.10 -6.34
CA VAL A 27 3.91 5.42 -5.06
C VAL A 27 5.40 5.08 -5.13
N ARG A 28 5.76 3.92 -5.70
CA ARG A 28 7.17 3.52 -5.83
C ARG A 28 8.00 4.44 -6.75
N VAL A 29 7.37 5.05 -7.75
CA VAL A 29 8.06 5.93 -8.72
C VAL A 29 8.07 7.39 -8.26
N ALA A 30 6.93 7.88 -7.75
CA ALA A 30 6.74 9.26 -7.34
C ALA A 30 7.33 9.54 -5.96
N GLU A 31 7.25 8.57 -5.04
CA GLU A 31 7.59 8.69 -3.62
C GLU A 31 8.50 7.50 -3.18
N PRO A 32 9.68 7.30 -3.80
CA PRO A 32 10.51 6.11 -3.57
C PRO A 32 11.03 5.99 -2.12
N GLU A 33 11.32 7.11 -1.46
CA GLU A 33 11.76 7.13 -0.06
C GLU A 33 10.64 6.67 0.87
N LEU A 34 9.42 7.18 0.68
CA LEU A 34 8.24 6.75 1.43
C LEU A 34 7.96 5.26 1.20
N PHE A 35 8.06 4.77 -0.04
CA PHE A 35 7.88 3.34 -0.32
C PHE A 35 8.91 2.49 0.44
N ALA A 36 10.17 2.93 0.50
CA ALA A 36 11.20 2.23 1.28
C ALA A 36 10.91 2.25 2.79
N GLU A 37 10.41 3.37 3.33
CA GLU A 37 9.99 3.49 4.74
C GLU A 37 8.82 2.54 5.08
N LEU A 38 7.82 2.45 4.20
CA LEU A 38 6.69 1.54 4.36
C LEU A 38 7.16 0.08 4.39
N VAL A 39 8.12 -0.28 3.52
CA VAL A 39 8.73 -1.62 3.49
C VAL A 39 9.55 -1.89 4.73
N ALA A 40 10.36 -0.95 5.20
CA ALA A 40 11.15 -1.09 6.42
C ALA A 40 10.23 -1.34 7.63
N THR A 41 9.19 -0.51 7.78
CA THR A 41 8.19 -0.64 8.85
C THR A 41 7.45 -1.98 8.78
N CYS A 42 7.08 -2.43 7.57
CA CYS A 42 6.42 -3.72 7.37
C CYS A 42 7.36 -4.91 7.67
N SER A 43 8.65 -4.78 7.38
CA SER A 43 9.67 -5.81 7.62
C SER A 43 9.87 -6.14 9.10
N ASP A 44 9.66 -5.15 9.97
CA ASP A 44 9.77 -5.28 11.43
C ASP A 44 8.42 -5.58 12.12
N CYS A 45 7.33 -5.61 11.36
CA CYS A 45 6.00 -5.88 11.90
C CYS A 45 5.87 -7.33 12.39
N GLN A 46 5.29 -7.51 13.57
CA GLN A 46 5.03 -8.83 14.17
C GLN A 46 3.69 -9.46 13.72
N CYS A 47 2.87 -8.71 12.99
CA CYS A 47 1.52 -9.12 12.60
C CYS A 47 1.43 -9.60 11.15
N GLY A 48 2.55 -9.99 10.53
CA GLY A 48 2.61 -10.34 9.10
C GLY A 48 1.62 -11.44 8.67
N ASP A 49 1.50 -12.52 9.45
CA ASP A 49 0.61 -13.64 9.13
C ASP A 49 -0.88 -13.28 9.26
N ARG A 50 -1.21 -12.44 10.25
CA ARG A 50 -2.56 -11.87 10.41
C ARG A 50 -2.88 -10.94 9.24
N CYS A 51 -1.94 -10.08 8.86
CA CYS A 51 -2.05 -9.16 7.73
C CYS A 51 -2.38 -9.89 6.42
N LYS A 52 -1.66 -10.98 6.13
CA LYS A 52 -1.94 -11.84 4.97
C LYS A 52 -3.37 -12.40 4.98
N SER A 53 -3.80 -12.90 6.13
CA SER A 53 -5.15 -13.48 6.27
C SER A 53 -6.24 -12.41 6.10
N ASP A 54 -6.06 -11.24 6.72
CA ASP A 54 -7.04 -10.15 6.67
C ASP A 54 -7.15 -9.53 5.27
N PHE A 55 -6.11 -9.60 4.42
CA PHE A 55 -6.18 -9.18 3.01
C PHE A 55 -7.10 -10.05 2.15
N ALA A 56 -7.44 -11.27 2.57
CA ALA A 56 -8.36 -12.13 1.83
C ALA A 56 -9.84 -11.76 2.02
N GLU A 57 -10.13 -10.82 2.93
CA GLU A 57 -11.48 -10.44 3.33
C GLU A 57 -11.96 -9.19 2.59
N PRO A 58 -13.28 -9.05 2.36
CA PRO A 58 -13.85 -7.89 1.64
C PRO A 58 -13.56 -6.55 2.35
N ASP A 59 -13.43 -6.54 3.68
CA ASP A 59 -13.16 -5.34 4.48
C ASP A 59 -11.67 -5.20 4.86
N ALA A 60 -10.78 -5.74 4.03
CA ALA A 60 -9.33 -5.81 4.29
C ALA A 60 -8.73 -4.47 4.73
N CYS A 61 -9.12 -3.36 4.09
CA CYS A 61 -8.58 -2.05 4.44
C CYS A 61 -8.89 -1.65 5.88
N GLU A 62 -10.15 -1.77 6.30
CA GLU A 62 -10.59 -1.43 7.66
C GLU A 62 -10.00 -2.37 8.70
N LYS A 63 -10.00 -3.69 8.41
CA LYS A 63 -9.44 -4.71 9.30
C LYS A 63 -7.95 -4.49 9.55
N VAL A 64 -7.19 -4.26 8.49
CA VAL A 64 -5.74 -4.04 8.57
C VAL A 64 -5.43 -2.68 9.17
N ALA A 65 -6.21 -1.64 8.85
CA ALA A 65 -6.00 -0.29 9.38
C ALA A 65 -6.00 -0.24 10.91
N ALA A 66 -6.81 -1.09 11.56
CA ALA A 66 -6.94 -1.17 13.01
C ALA A 66 -5.66 -1.57 13.77
N TYR A 67 -4.68 -2.17 13.09
CA TYR A 67 -3.42 -2.60 13.73
C TYR A 67 -2.15 -2.35 12.91
N CYS A 68 -2.27 -1.94 11.64
CA CYS A 68 -1.14 -1.75 10.77
C CYS A 68 -0.33 -0.50 11.18
N PRO A 69 0.97 -0.62 11.46
CA PRO A 69 1.80 0.54 11.79
C PRO A 69 1.95 1.55 10.63
N ASN A 70 1.72 1.10 9.38
CA ASN A 70 1.76 1.95 8.20
C ASN A 70 0.48 2.77 7.99
N THR A 71 -0.60 2.55 8.78
CA THR A 71 -1.88 3.26 8.59
C THR A 71 -1.73 4.78 8.53
N PRO A 72 -1.01 5.47 9.44
CA PRO A 72 -0.88 6.92 9.37
C PRO A 72 -0.27 7.42 8.06
N ARG A 73 0.76 6.72 7.54
CA ARG A 73 1.41 7.08 6.28
C ARG A 73 0.55 6.79 5.05
N VAL A 74 -0.21 5.69 5.10
CA VAL A 74 -1.16 5.37 4.03
C VAL A 74 -2.31 6.37 4.01
N ASP A 75 -2.79 6.84 5.16
CA ASP A 75 -3.84 7.85 5.25
C ASP A 75 -3.38 9.22 4.74
N GLU A 76 -2.12 9.60 4.97
CA GLU A 76 -1.53 10.81 4.36
C GLU A 76 -1.56 10.76 2.83
N LEU A 77 -1.30 9.59 2.23
CA LEU A 77 -1.35 9.38 0.79
C LEU A 77 -2.78 9.43 0.22
N THR A 78 -3.78 8.96 0.97
CA THR A 78 -5.17 8.97 0.51
C THR A 78 -5.80 10.36 0.60
N VAL A 79 -5.43 11.17 1.59
CA VAL A 79 -5.85 12.58 1.68
C VAL A 79 -5.26 13.43 0.56
N ALA A 80 -4.06 13.09 0.09
CA ALA A 80 -3.39 13.80 -0.99
C ALA A 80 -3.90 13.44 -2.41
N LYS A 81 -4.85 12.49 -2.55
CA LYS A 81 -5.45 12.11 -3.84
C LYS A 81 -6.41 13.22 -4.29
N PRO A 82 -6.09 14.08 -5.28
CA PRO A 82 -7.14 14.88 -5.92
C PRO A 82 -8.14 13.92 -6.57
N ASP A 83 -9.43 14.28 -6.59
CA ASP A 83 -10.58 13.55 -7.23
C ASP A 83 -10.37 13.17 -8.71
N SER A 84 -9.21 13.46 -9.28
CA SER A 84 -8.83 13.25 -10.68
C SER A 84 -8.19 11.88 -10.93
N PHE A 85 -8.81 10.81 -10.46
CA PHE A 85 -8.51 9.46 -10.98
C PHE A 85 -9.66 9.00 -11.88
N ALA A 86 -10.00 9.82 -12.88
CA ALA A 86 -10.79 9.37 -14.01
C ALA A 86 -9.93 8.42 -14.87
N PRO A 87 -10.43 7.25 -15.29
CA PRO A 87 -9.69 6.36 -16.16
C PRO A 87 -9.34 7.10 -17.46
N VAL A 88 -8.06 7.10 -17.84
CA VAL A 88 -7.60 7.55 -19.17
C VAL A 88 -8.21 6.64 -20.23
N THR A 89 -9.46 6.91 -20.58
CA THR A 89 -10.14 6.29 -21.69
C THR A 89 -10.11 7.30 -22.83
N THR A 90 -9.75 6.80 -24.00
CA THR A 90 -9.73 7.49 -25.32
C THR A 90 -8.63 8.51 -25.58
N TRP A 91 -7.44 8.00 -25.94
CA TRP A 91 -6.76 8.51 -27.14
C TRP A 91 -7.19 7.63 -28.32
N ARG A 92 -8.27 8.01 -29.00
CA ARG A 92 -8.47 7.66 -30.41
C ARG A 92 -8.07 8.87 -31.22
N GLY A 93 -7.01 8.71 -32.01
CA GLY A 93 -6.59 9.70 -33.00
C GLY A 93 -7.78 10.10 -33.88
N ALA A 94 -7.93 11.41 -34.06
CA ALA A 94 -8.76 11.98 -35.09
C ALA A 94 -7.84 12.74 -36.04
N VAL A 95 -7.65 12.11 -37.21
CA VAL A 95 -7.43 12.64 -38.57
C VAL A 95 -6.29 13.63 -38.77
#